data_AF-B1V6L9-F1
#
_entry.id   AF-B1V6L9-F1
#
_cell.length_a   1.000
_cell.length_b   1.000
_cell.length_c   1.000
_cell.angle_alpha   90.00
_cell.angle_beta   90.00
_cell.angle_gamma   90.00
#
_symmetry.space_group_name_H-M   'P 1'
#
loop_
_entity.id
_entity.type
_entity.pdbx_description
1 polymer ?
#
loop_
_entity_poly.entity_id
_entity_poly.type
_entity_poly.pdbx_seq_one_letter_code
_entity_poly.pdbx_strand_id
1 'polypeptide(L)'
;MKKFKLQAILLSAALLVNFSASSLTTFAEEINEKSNYNNRIEFNDSIGVSQRLKIDTYEDFSNMSDIGLNRGNYHGRESLGFILPANVEFQIRQVNTNLNKDLTLDLFNDDRNTEKSITIPKNGEWVTVSSASLSVPFIRKISGDKVPEVELILKGEVNKLPMYREEMNETTFFKKWDDLDSNFAFIENNRVQMLIPKVDKKSLRNMNDFSSIDELFKFYNEMFNTYDRLLGLEKNSDNPLHNNVDTQYFVKADKHGVGAAYYSSNYTAQNSNSMSAYLGKGWLPLHEVGHGYEYNIKNKGITLVDIFNNILAHTYQSTYLKNDEGWLFNGNRLRRDLSMKNVRKSGSYDSASYQDKLGMFVYLLDFIGEDKFTEFNRLYREKNSTGDLNHKSAITIFNELLSEITSYNFIEYFNAYKLKDNTNIIEDESYSKYKNVFILGDIITDETISKKIKDEYGLKSIYSLISTEDILKSNVNVESGNLNITLPKDTISENKVIQLKDGNNILKEFPIENNGTSNLTNIKPGRYTKTN
;
A
#
# COMPACT_ATOMS: atom_id res chain seq x y z
N MET A 1 42.09 47.90 26.15
CA MET A 1 41.78 46.86 27.17
C MET A 1 40.28 46.61 27.19
N LYS A 2 39.82 45.38 27.49
CA LYS A 2 38.41 44.89 27.44
C LYS A 2 37.76 44.99 26.03
N LYS A 3 37.66 43.95 25.18
CA LYS A 3 37.04 42.59 25.22
C LYS A 3 35.55 42.55 24.78
N PHE A 4 35.32 42.07 23.53
CA PHE A 4 34.22 41.21 23.01
C PHE A 4 32.73 41.62 23.26
N LYS A 5 31.69 41.19 22.53
CA LYS A 5 31.41 40.25 21.39
C LYS A 5 30.10 40.78 20.70
N LEU A 6 29.55 40.38 19.55
CA LEU A 6 29.82 39.42 18.45
C LEU A 6 29.25 40.02 17.13
N GLN A 7 28.92 39.22 16.10
CA GLN A 7 28.28 39.63 14.83
C GLN A 7 26.79 39.24 14.77
N ALA A 8 26.01 39.97 13.96
CA ALA A 8 25.07 39.40 12.97
C ALA A 8 24.74 40.49 11.92
N ILE A 9 24.81 40.15 10.63
CA ILE A 9 24.32 41.00 9.53
C ILE A 9 23.28 40.18 8.77
N LEU A 10 22.07 40.73 8.63
CA LEU A 10 20.99 40.18 7.83
C LEU A 10 20.56 41.27 6.84
N LEU A 11 20.70 40.99 5.55
CA LEU A 11 20.44 41.94 4.47
C LEU A 11 19.03 41.74 3.88
N SER A 12 18.38 42.86 3.56
CA SER A 12 17.52 43.12 2.38
C SER A 12 16.98 41.93 1.55
N ALA A 13 15.72 41.95 1.09
CA ALA A 13 14.66 42.94 1.22
C ALA A 13 13.29 42.32 0.83
N ALA A 14 12.21 43.09 0.99
CA ALA A 14 10.87 42.69 0.58
C ALA A 14 10.70 42.68 -0.95
N LEU A 15 10.00 41.66 -1.46
CA LEU A 15 9.07 41.83 -2.59
C LEU A 15 7.66 41.93 -1.99
N LEU A 16 6.95 43.03 -2.24
CA LEU A 16 5.53 43.09 -1.93
C LEU A 16 4.73 42.38 -3.02
N VAL A 17 4.02 41.31 -2.65
CA VAL A 17 2.88 40.80 -3.41
C VAL A 17 1.62 41.41 -2.80
N ASN A 18 0.86 42.16 -3.59
CA ASN A 18 -0.41 42.74 -3.16
C ASN A 18 -1.49 41.65 -3.05
N PHE A 19 -1.52 40.92 -1.94
CA PHE A 19 -2.71 40.19 -1.52
C PHE A 19 -3.79 41.19 -1.12
N SER A 20 -4.91 41.20 -1.82
CA SER A 20 -6.06 42.05 -1.48
C SER A 20 -6.65 41.62 -0.14
N ALA A 21 -7.24 42.55 0.61
CA ALA A 21 -7.86 42.23 1.90
C ALA A 21 -8.89 41.10 1.80
N SER A 22 -9.60 41.00 0.66
CA SER A 22 -10.53 39.90 0.35
C SER A 22 -9.89 38.52 0.37
N SER A 23 -8.63 38.39 -0.05
CA SER A 23 -7.90 37.10 -0.10
C SER A 23 -7.40 36.66 1.27
N LEU A 24 -7.08 37.61 2.16
CA LEU A 24 -6.77 37.32 3.55
C LEU A 24 -8.02 36.91 4.33
N THR A 25 -9.20 37.45 4.00
CA THR A 25 -10.46 36.95 4.55
C THR A 25 -10.79 35.55 4.03
N THR A 26 -10.67 35.24 2.73
CA THR A 26 -10.93 33.86 2.26
C THR A 26 -9.97 32.84 2.86
N PHE A 27 -8.67 33.16 2.97
CA PHE A 27 -7.71 32.23 3.58
C PHE A 27 -7.94 32.06 5.09
N ALA A 28 -8.40 33.11 5.78
CA ALA A 28 -8.83 33.01 7.18
C ALA A 28 -10.14 32.22 7.32
N GLU A 29 -11.08 32.34 6.37
CA GLU A 29 -12.33 31.56 6.33
C GLU A 29 -12.07 30.09 6.01
N GLU A 30 -11.17 29.75 5.07
CA GLU A 30 -10.72 28.37 4.83
C GLU A 30 -10.06 27.75 6.07
N ILE A 31 -9.26 28.53 6.82
CA ILE A 31 -8.70 28.09 8.10
C ILE A 31 -9.79 27.92 9.16
N ASN A 32 -10.82 28.79 9.18
CA ASN A 32 -11.93 28.68 10.12
C ASN A 32 -12.83 27.47 9.82
N GLU A 33 -13.16 27.21 8.56
CA GLU A 33 -13.90 26.01 8.14
C GLU A 33 -13.11 24.73 8.41
N LYS A 34 -11.80 24.73 8.16
CA LYS A 34 -10.92 23.60 8.55
C LYS A 34 -10.83 23.46 10.07
N SER A 35 -10.87 24.54 10.86
CA SER A 35 -10.89 24.46 12.33
C SER A 35 -12.21 23.90 12.89
N ASN A 36 -13.33 24.04 12.16
CA ASN A 36 -14.62 23.52 12.60
C ASN A 36 -14.68 21.99 12.63
N TYR A 37 -13.78 21.27 11.95
CA TYR A 37 -13.66 19.81 12.08
C TYR A 37 -13.30 19.35 13.51
N ASN A 38 -12.62 20.20 14.30
CA ASN A 38 -12.29 19.87 15.69
C ASN A 38 -13.49 20.05 16.65
N ASN A 39 -14.56 20.74 16.23
CA ASN A 39 -15.77 20.97 17.02
C ASN A 39 -16.86 19.90 16.80
N ARG A 40 -16.49 18.62 16.67
CA ARG A 40 -17.48 17.53 16.66
C ARG A 40 -18.21 17.47 18.01
N ILE A 41 -19.53 17.59 17.94
CA ILE A 41 -20.46 17.85 19.05
C ILE A 41 -20.32 16.80 20.17
N GLU A 42 -20.20 17.23 21.43
CA GLU A 42 -20.22 16.32 22.58
C GLU A 42 -21.58 15.61 22.72
N PHE A 43 -21.55 14.34 23.09
CA PHE A 43 -22.76 13.55 23.31
C PHE A 43 -23.49 13.95 24.61
N ASN A 44 -24.80 14.16 24.50
CA ASN A 44 -25.70 14.42 25.62
C ASN A 44 -26.48 13.14 25.97
N ASP A 45 -26.18 12.58 27.14
CA ASP A 45 -26.77 11.37 27.72
C ASP A 45 -28.15 11.57 28.38
N SER A 46 -28.74 12.76 28.25
CA SER A 46 -30.06 13.06 28.81
C SER A 46 -31.19 12.29 28.10
N ILE A 47 -31.85 11.38 28.83
CA ILE A 47 -33.00 10.60 28.33
C ILE A 47 -34.11 11.53 27.80
N GLY A 48 -34.69 11.17 26.64
CA GLY A 48 -35.80 11.90 26.03
C GLY A 48 -35.42 13.23 25.35
N VAL A 49 -34.19 13.73 25.54
CA VAL A 49 -33.68 14.90 24.81
C VAL A 49 -33.32 14.50 23.38
N SER A 50 -33.65 15.37 22.41
CA SER A 50 -33.24 15.20 21.01
C SER A 50 -31.87 15.83 20.80
N GLN A 51 -30.91 15.06 20.26
CA GLN A 51 -29.61 15.55 19.81
C GLN A 51 -29.48 15.40 18.30
N ARG A 52 -28.83 16.37 17.65
CA ARG A 52 -28.46 16.31 16.23
C ARG A 52 -26.95 16.18 16.07
N LEU A 53 -26.55 15.42 15.06
CA LEU A 53 -25.15 15.20 14.68
C LEU A 53 -25.01 15.31 13.16
N LYS A 54 -24.05 16.11 12.71
CA LYS A 54 -23.57 16.08 11.31
C LYS A 54 -22.48 15.00 11.18
N ILE A 55 -22.41 14.39 10.01
CA ILE A 55 -21.51 13.27 9.71
C ILE A 55 -20.53 13.73 8.61
N ASP A 56 -19.23 13.61 8.83
CA ASP A 56 -18.25 13.96 7.79
C ASP A 56 -18.42 13.06 6.55
N THR A 57 -18.18 13.63 5.36
CA THR A 57 -18.15 12.91 4.09
C THR A 57 -16.72 12.83 3.53
N TYR A 58 -16.52 11.92 2.58
CA TYR A 58 -15.30 11.85 1.77
C TYR A 58 -15.53 12.45 0.37
N GLU A 59 -14.42 12.76 -0.31
CA GLU A 59 -14.39 13.00 -1.75
C GLU A 59 -14.85 11.75 -2.53
N ASP A 60 -15.07 11.87 -3.84
CA ASP A 60 -15.38 10.71 -4.68
C ASP A 60 -14.17 9.78 -4.87
N PHE A 61 -14.38 8.48 -4.67
CA PHE A 61 -13.35 7.44 -4.65
C PHE A 61 -13.32 6.59 -5.93
N SER A 62 -14.16 6.93 -6.93
CA SER A 62 -14.34 6.19 -8.19
C SER A 62 -13.02 5.77 -8.85
N ASN A 63 -12.08 6.72 -8.98
CA ASN A 63 -10.76 6.53 -9.59
C ASN A 63 -9.92 5.36 -9.03
N MET A 64 -10.21 4.94 -7.79
CA MET A 64 -9.59 3.82 -7.09
C MET A 64 -10.51 2.61 -7.05
N SER A 65 -11.81 2.78 -6.78
CA SER A 65 -12.74 1.65 -6.73
C SER A 65 -12.91 0.94 -8.07
N ASP A 66 -12.77 1.65 -9.19
CA ASP A 66 -12.92 1.10 -10.54
C ASP A 66 -11.79 0.12 -10.91
N ILE A 67 -10.59 0.30 -10.33
CA ILE A 67 -9.52 -0.70 -10.39
C ILE A 67 -9.62 -1.77 -9.29
N GLY A 68 -10.65 -1.74 -8.44
CA GLY A 68 -10.84 -2.67 -7.32
C GLY A 68 -10.02 -2.33 -6.06
N LEU A 69 -9.39 -1.15 -6.01
CA LEU A 69 -8.70 -0.65 -4.83
C LEU A 69 -9.73 -0.12 -3.83
N ASN A 70 -9.65 -0.52 -2.55
CA ASN A 70 -10.64 -0.17 -1.54
C ASN A 70 -10.08 0.78 -0.46
N ARG A 71 -8.92 0.46 0.13
CA ARG A 71 -8.13 1.36 1.00
C ARG A 71 -8.97 2.11 2.04
N GLY A 72 -9.68 1.36 2.90
CA GLY A 72 -10.52 1.97 3.94
C GLY A 72 -11.77 2.70 3.43
N ASN A 73 -12.10 2.64 2.13
CA ASN A 73 -13.43 3.03 1.66
C ASN A 73 -14.48 2.15 2.37
N TYR A 74 -15.57 2.78 2.83
CA TYR A 74 -16.57 2.22 3.74
C TYR A 74 -16.07 1.82 5.16
N HIS A 75 -14.80 2.07 5.52
CA HIS A 75 -14.32 1.90 6.91
C HIS A 75 -14.58 3.14 7.78
N GLY A 76 -14.54 4.34 7.19
CA GLY A 76 -14.75 5.59 7.91
C GLY A 76 -16.07 5.64 8.66
N ARG A 77 -16.03 6.06 9.93
CA ARG A 77 -17.18 6.09 10.84
C ARG A 77 -17.24 7.36 11.67
N GLU A 78 -18.43 7.70 12.11
CA GLU A 78 -18.69 8.76 13.09
C GLU A 78 -19.35 8.15 14.31
N SER A 79 -18.75 8.32 15.49
CA SER A 79 -19.28 7.75 16.73
C SER A 79 -20.43 8.60 17.25
N LEU A 80 -21.48 7.97 17.78
CA LEU A 80 -22.51 8.71 18.52
C LEU A 80 -22.04 9.11 19.94
N GLY A 81 -20.83 8.73 20.37
CA GLY A 81 -20.22 9.17 21.63
C GLY A 81 -20.65 8.41 22.90
N PHE A 82 -21.41 7.32 22.75
CA PHE A 82 -21.86 6.46 23.85
C PHE A 82 -21.64 4.97 23.58
N ILE A 83 -21.83 4.18 24.62
CA ILE A 83 -21.87 2.72 24.62
C ILE A 83 -23.30 2.33 25.00
N LEU A 84 -24.02 1.67 24.09
CA LEU A 84 -25.38 1.17 24.28
C LEU A 84 -25.33 -0.12 25.14
N PRO A 85 -25.97 -0.15 26.33
CA PRO A 85 -26.11 -1.37 27.10
C PRO A 85 -27.08 -2.36 26.43
N ALA A 86 -26.96 -3.64 26.76
CA ALA A 86 -27.83 -4.68 26.18
C ALA A 86 -29.31 -4.42 26.52
N ASN A 87 -30.15 -4.47 25.49
CA ASN A 87 -31.60 -4.25 25.49
C ASN A 87 -32.06 -2.82 25.87
N VAL A 88 -31.14 -1.84 25.95
CA VAL A 88 -31.51 -0.41 25.96
C VAL A 88 -31.89 0.03 24.55
N GLU A 89 -32.84 0.96 24.45
CA GLU A 89 -33.27 1.54 23.18
C GLU A 89 -32.88 3.01 23.03
N PHE A 90 -32.61 3.40 21.78
CA PHE A 90 -32.68 4.79 21.32
C PHE A 90 -33.44 4.85 19.98
N GLN A 91 -33.89 6.04 19.60
CA GLN A 91 -34.44 6.28 18.26
C GLN A 91 -33.47 7.16 17.47
N ILE A 92 -33.38 6.94 16.16
CA ILE A 92 -32.57 7.73 15.23
C ILE A 92 -33.28 7.91 13.89
N ARG A 93 -33.05 9.06 13.23
CA ARG A 93 -33.49 9.32 11.85
C ARG A 93 -32.49 10.19 11.11
N GLN A 94 -32.51 10.15 9.77
CA GLN A 94 -31.87 11.17 8.95
C GLN A 94 -32.76 12.42 8.87
N VAL A 95 -32.19 13.60 9.10
CA VAL A 95 -32.91 14.88 8.95
C VAL A 95 -32.50 15.66 7.71
N ASN A 96 -31.34 15.39 7.11
CA ASN A 96 -31.02 15.88 5.76
C ASN A 96 -31.67 15.01 4.67
N THR A 97 -32.97 15.19 4.44
CA THR A 97 -33.73 14.48 3.39
C THR A 97 -33.24 14.81 1.97
N ASN A 98 -32.61 15.97 1.76
CA ASN A 98 -31.99 16.36 0.48
C ASN A 98 -30.81 15.46 0.07
N LEU A 99 -30.29 14.63 0.99
CA LEU A 99 -29.26 13.64 0.67
C LEU A 99 -29.76 12.59 -0.34
N ASN A 100 -31.00 12.10 -0.18
CA ASN A 100 -31.60 11.01 -0.97
C ASN A 100 -30.77 9.70 -1.02
N LYS A 101 -29.88 9.48 -0.04
CA LYS A 101 -29.19 8.20 0.26
C LYS A 101 -29.60 7.74 1.66
N ASP A 102 -29.76 6.43 1.83
CA ASP A 102 -29.89 5.82 3.16
C ASP A 102 -28.53 5.81 3.86
N LEU A 103 -28.51 5.82 5.20
CA LEU A 103 -27.27 5.68 5.98
C LEU A 103 -27.19 4.29 6.63
N THR A 104 -25.98 3.87 6.98
CA THR A 104 -25.74 2.65 7.76
C THR A 104 -25.27 3.01 9.16
N LEU A 105 -26.02 2.56 10.16
CA LEU A 105 -25.63 2.54 11.57
C LEU A 105 -25.01 1.18 11.89
N ASP A 106 -23.71 1.14 12.20
CA ASP A 106 -23.00 -0.04 12.67
C ASP A 106 -23.02 -0.09 14.21
N LEU A 107 -23.53 -1.17 14.79
CA LEU A 107 -23.45 -1.46 16.23
C LEU A 107 -22.28 -2.42 16.47
N PHE A 108 -21.12 -1.90 16.89
CA PHE A 108 -19.85 -2.63 16.98
C PHE A 108 -19.36 -2.83 18.41
N ASN A 109 -18.57 -3.86 18.64
CA ASN A 109 -17.89 -4.19 19.90
C ASN A 109 -16.60 -4.98 19.59
N ASP A 110 -16.28 -6.02 20.36
CA ASP A 110 -15.12 -6.90 20.20
C ASP A 110 -15.51 -8.32 19.72
N ASP A 111 -16.70 -8.52 19.13
CA ASP A 111 -17.20 -9.84 18.71
C ASP A 111 -18.22 -9.76 17.57
N ARG A 112 -17.80 -10.07 16.34
CA ARG A 112 -18.61 -9.99 15.11
C ARG A 112 -19.93 -10.75 15.17
N ASN A 113 -20.04 -11.79 16.00
CA ASN A 113 -21.24 -12.61 16.12
C ASN A 113 -22.35 -11.91 16.93
N THR A 114 -22.03 -10.79 17.58
CA THR A 114 -22.96 -9.98 18.38
C THR A 114 -23.23 -8.60 17.78
N GLU A 115 -22.56 -8.26 16.68
CA GLU A 115 -22.65 -7.00 15.96
C GLU A 115 -23.77 -7.00 14.92
N LYS A 116 -24.25 -5.81 14.55
CA LYS A 116 -25.19 -5.66 13.42
C LYS A 116 -25.14 -4.26 12.79
N SER A 117 -25.39 -4.21 11.49
CA SER A 117 -25.68 -2.98 10.76
C SER A 117 -27.19 -2.76 10.66
N ILE A 118 -27.63 -1.51 10.74
CA ILE A 118 -29.03 -1.07 10.66
C ILE A 118 -29.12 0.06 9.63
N THR A 119 -30.08 -0.01 8.71
CA THR A 119 -30.37 1.08 7.77
C THR A 119 -31.11 2.21 8.47
N ILE A 120 -30.67 3.45 8.26
CA ILE A 120 -31.44 4.66 8.57
C ILE A 120 -32.07 5.16 7.26
N PRO A 121 -33.40 5.08 7.09
CA PRO A 121 -34.08 5.46 5.86
C PRO A 121 -33.92 6.93 5.48
N LYS A 122 -33.71 7.17 4.19
CA LYS A 122 -33.51 8.50 3.60
C LYS A 122 -34.72 9.43 3.64
N ASN A 123 -35.91 8.87 3.89
CA ASN A 123 -37.17 9.60 4.01
C ASN A 123 -37.33 10.34 5.36
N GLY A 124 -36.46 10.07 6.33
CA GLY A 124 -36.49 10.69 7.66
C GLY A 124 -37.48 10.06 8.66
N GLU A 125 -37.91 8.82 8.41
CA GLU A 125 -38.62 8.01 9.40
C GLU A 125 -37.75 7.67 10.61
N TRP A 126 -38.37 7.53 11.78
CA TRP A 126 -37.71 7.14 13.02
C TRP A 126 -37.48 5.63 13.08
N VAL A 127 -36.21 5.24 13.21
CA VAL A 127 -35.80 3.86 13.50
C VAL A 127 -35.59 3.71 15.01
N THR A 128 -36.29 2.78 15.65
CA THR A 128 -35.95 2.34 17.02
C THR A 128 -34.81 1.32 16.94
N VAL A 129 -33.77 1.54 17.75
CA VAL A 129 -32.53 0.79 17.76
C VAL A 129 -32.26 0.24 19.15
N SER A 130 -32.05 -1.07 19.23
CA SER A 130 -31.61 -1.80 20.42
C SER A 130 -30.72 -2.98 20.02
N SER A 131 -29.95 -3.54 20.95
CA SER A 131 -29.09 -4.72 20.71
C SER A 131 -29.14 -5.68 21.89
N ALA A 132 -29.13 -6.99 21.63
CA ALA A 132 -29.11 -8.03 22.68
C ALA A 132 -27.73 -8.15 23.37
N SER A 133 -26.73 -7.43 22.89
CA SER A 133 -25.37 -7.33 23.45
C SER A 133 -24.96 -5.87 23.54
N LEU A 134 -24.00 -5.58 24.41
CA LEU A 134 -23.43 -4.23 24.55
C LEU A 134 -22.68 -3.86 23.26
N SER A 135 -22.93 -2.64 22.75
CA SER A 135 -22.39 -2.17 21.47
C SER A 135 -22.09 -0.67 21.51
N VAL A 136 -21.16 -0.22 20.66
CA VAL A 136 -20.86 1.18 20.38
C VAL A 136 -21.47 1.53 19.01
N PRO A 137 -22.46 2.43 18.95
CA PRO A 137 -23.07 2.86 17.69
C PRO A 137 -22.19 3.84 16.89
N PHE A 138 -22.04 3.58 15.60
CA PHE A 138 -21.35 4.41 14.63
C PHE A 138 -22.16 4.62 13.36
N ILE A 139 -22.23 5.84 12.83
CA ILE A 139 -22.72 6.09 11.47
C ILE A 139 -21.55 5.88 10.50
N ARG A 140 -21.75 5.08 9.44
CA ARG A 140 -20.74 4.91 8.39
C ARG A 140 -20.67 6.17 7.52
N LYS A 141 -19.47 6.71 7.33
CA LYS A 141 -19.21 7.86 6.45
C LYS A 141 -19.43 7.47 4.99
N ILE A 142 -19.75 8.46 4.15
CA ILE A 142 -20.09 8.27 2.74
C ILE A 142 -19.33 9.28 1.87
N SER A 143 -19.14 8.96 0.58
CA SER A 143 -18.63 9.93 -0.39
C SER A 143 -19.71 10.87 -0.94
N GLY A 144 -19.32 12.11 -1.20
CA GLY A 144 -20.06 13.14 -1.92
C GLY A 144 -20.43 14.38 -1.09
N ASP A 145 -20.70 15.47 -1.80
CA ASP A 145 -20.80 16.86 -1.30
C ASP A 145 -21.94 17.16 -0.32
N LYS A 146 -22.87 16.20 -0.13
CA LYS A 146 -24.03 16.36 0.75
C LYS A 146 -23.76 15.74 2.12
N VAL A 147 -23.38 16.58 3.07
CA VAL A 147 -23.19 16.23 4.50
C VAL A 147 -24.45 15.60 5.09
N PRO A 148 -24.43 14.33 5.55
CA PRO A 148 -25.55 13.76 6.29
C PRO A 148 -25.73 14.44 7.65
N GLU A 149 -26.99 14.53 8.09
CA GLU A 149 -27.34 14.98 9.44
C GLU A 149 -28.36 13.99 10.00
N VAL A 150 -28.10 13.50 11.21
CA VAL A 150 -28.98 12.58 11.95
C VAL A 150 -29.50 13.25 13.22
N GLU A 151 -30.68 12.84 13.65
CA GLU A 151 -31.30 13.24 14.91
C GLU A 151 -31.59 11.98 15.74
N LEU A 152 -31.26 12.00 17.03
CA LEU A 152 -31.34 10.87 17.95
C LEU A 152 -32.06 11.23 19.25
N ILE A 153 -32.79 10.27 19.83
CA ILE A 153 -33.48 10.40 21.13
C ILE A 153 -33.25 9.13 21.95
N LEU A 154 -32.61 9.25 23.11
CA LEU A 154 -32.46 8.14 24.07
C LEU A 154 -33.79 7.75 24.72
N LYS A 155 -34.01 6.45 24.93
CA LYS A 155 -35.16 5.91 25.70
C LYS A 155 -34.75 5.28 27.04
N GLY A 156 -33.46 5.07 27.27
CA GLY A 156 -32.90 4.59 28.53
C GLY A 156 -31.47 5.10 28.73
N GLU A 157 -30.87 4.76 29.86
CA GLU A 157 -29.51 5.16 30.24
C GLU A 157 -28.45 4.50 29.34
N VAL A 158 -27.39 5.26 29.01
CA VAL A 158 -26.25 4.78 28.20
C VAL A 158 -24.94 5.20 28.84
N ASN A 159 -23.88 4.41 28.65
CA ASN A 159 -22.58 4.69 29.23
C ASN A 159 -21.78 5.62 28.30
N LYS A 160 -21.05 6.61 28.83
CA LYS A 160 -20.23 7.49 27.99
C LYS A 160 -19.03 6.74 27.40
N LEU A 161 -18.76 7.01 26.12
CA LEU A 161 -17.56 6.53 25.44
C LEU A 161 -16.39 7.47 25.77
N PRO A 162 -15.29 6.99 26.37
CA PRO A 162 -14.03 7.73 26.41
C PRO A 162 -13.51 7.84 24.98
N MET A 163 -13.28 9.07 24.52
CA MET A 163 -12.79 9.36 23.18
C MET A 163 -11.47 10.13 23.24
N TYR A 164 -10.52 9.74 22.40
CA TYR A 164 -9.30 10.49 22.11
C TYR A 164 -9.30 10.88 20.64
N ARG A 165 -8.86 12.10 20.36
CA ARG A 165 -8.54 12.59 19.00
C ARG A 165 -7.10 13.05 19.01
N GLU A 166 -6.47 13.02 17.84
CA GLU A 166 -5.12 13.57 17.63
C GLU A 166 -4.95 14.93 18.34
N GLU A 167 -3.81 15.14 19.01
CA GLU A 167 -3.48 16.31 19.85
C GLU A 167 -4.28 16.46 21.17
N MET A 168 -5.19 15.55 21.54
CA MET A 168 -5.88 15.61 22.84
C MET A 168 -4.96 15.28 24.03
N ASN A 169 -5.35 15.71 25.24
CA ASN A 169 -4.59 15.39 26.45
C ASN A 169 -4.81 13.92 26.89
N GLU A 170 -3.79 13.08 26.71
CA GLU A 170 -3.83 11.66 27.08
C GLU A 170 -4.13 11.42 28.56
N THR A 171 -3.59 12.26 29.47
CA THR A 171 -3.82 12.11 30.91
C THR A 171 -5.29 12.34 31.25
N THR A 172 -5.94 13.34 30.64
CA THR A 172 -7.39 13.57 30.77
C THR A 172 -8.21 12.43 30.17
N PHE A 173 -7.84 11.93 28.99
CA PHE A 173 -8.49 10.78 28.35
C PHE A 173 -8.42 9.50 29.20
N PHE A 174 -7.22 9.12 29.65
CA PHE A 174 -7.02 7.94 30.48
C PHE A 174 -7.69 8.08 31.85
N LYS A 175 -7.68 9.28 32.46
CA LYS A 175 -8.44 9.53 33.69
C LYS A 175 -9.95 9.36 33.43
N LYS A 176 -10.50 9.93 32.34
CA LYS A 176 -11.92 9.76 31.96
C LYS A 176 -12.28 8.28 31.76
N TRP A 177 -11.39 7.46 31.20
CA TRP A 177 -11.60 6.01 31.04
C TRP A 177 -11.39 5.20 32.34
N ASP A 178 -10.64 5.71 33.30
CA ASP A 178 -10.54 5.12 34.65
C ASP A 178 -11.75 5.50 35.52
N ASP A 179 -12.20 6.75 35.46
CA ASP A 179 -13.36 7.28 36.19
C ASP A 179 -14.69 6.62 35.76
N LEU A 180 -14.87 6.41 34.45
CA LEU A 180 -16.08 5.79 33.87
C LEU A 180 -16.03 4.25 33.86
N ASP A 181 -14.84 3.67 34.02
CA ASP A 181 -14.54 2.23 33.91
C ASP A 181 -15.06 1.53 32.61
N SER A 182 -15.30 2.30 31.55
CA SER A 182 -16.00 1.90 30.31
C SER A 182 -15.43 0.64 29.63
N ASN A 183 -16.32 -0.21 29.10
CA ASN A 183 -15.97 -1.44 28.36
C ASN A 183 -15.10 -1.21 27.11
N PHE A 184 -15.20 -0.02 26.51
CA PHE A 184 -14.48 0.41 25.33
C PHE A 184 -14.00 1.84 25.50
N ALA A 185 -12.97 2.20 24.73
CA ALA A 185 -12.69 3.57 24.33
C ALA A 185 -12.53 3.63 22.81
N PHE A 186 -12.58 4.83 22.26
CA PHE A 186 -12.40 5.06 20.83
C PHE A 186 -11.31 6.12 20.61
N ILE A 187 -10.39 5.85 19.69
CA ILE A 187 -9.34 6.81 19.31
C ILE A 187 -9.40 7.06 17.80
N GLU A 188 -9.24 8.31 17.36
CA GLU A 188 -9.22 8.65 15.93
C GLU A 188 -8.24 9.77 15.55
N ASN A 189 -7.71 9.67 14.33
CA ASN A 189 -7.22 10.81 13.56
C ASN A 189 -7.86 10.81 12.16
N ASN A 190 -7.36 11.63 11.24
CA ASN A 190 -7.87 11.73 9.86
C ASN A 190 -7.65 10.49 8.97
N ARG A 191 -6.89 9.47 9.42
CA ARG A 191 -6.51 8.29 8.61
C ARG A 191 -6.78 6.94 9.29
N VAL A 192 -6.84 6.88 10.62
CA VAL A 192 -7.16 5.66 11.37
C VAL A 192 -8.10 5.94 12.54
N GLN A 193 -9.01 5.00 12.77
CA GLN A 193 -9.98 4.96 13.85
C GLN A 193 -9.89 3.60 14.55
N MET A 194 -9.89 3.55 15.87
CA MET A 194 -9.75 2.30 16.61
C MET A 194 -10.78 2.19 17.74
N LEU A 195 -11.55 1.11 17.74
CA LEU A 195 -12.42 0.71 18.85
C LEU A 195 -11.63 -0.24 19.77
N ILE A 196 -11.18 0.30 20.90
CA ILE A 196 -10.23 -0.37 21.80
C ILE A 196 -10.99 -0.98 22.98
N PRO A 197 -10.97 -2.32 23.16
CA PRO A 197 -11.61 -2.97 24.30
C PRO A 197 -10.83 -2.70 25.60
N LYS A 198 -11.53 -2.70 26.73
CA LYS A 198 -10.98 -2.44 28.08
C LYS A 198 -9.76 -3.30 28.46
N VAL A 199 -9.60 -4.49 27.89
CA VAL A 199 -8.41 -5.35 28.09
C VAL A 199 -7.12 -4.67 27.60
N ASP A 200 -7.21 -3.90 26.52
CA ASP A 200 -6.07 -3.19 25.92
C ASP A 200 -5.80 -1.81 26.55
N LYS A 201 -6.62 -1.36 27.52
CA LYS A 201 -6.41 -0.08 28.24
C LYS A 201 -4.99 0.05 28.81
N LYS A 202 -4.41 -1.07 29.30
CA LYS A 202 -3.03 -1.11 29.78
C LYS A 202 -2.02 -1.06 28.63
N SER A 203 -2.27 -1.79 27.55
CA SER A 203 -1.42 -1.84 26.35
C SER A 203 -1.29 -0.45 25.70
N LEU A 204 -2.42 0.25 25.51
CA LEU A 204 -2.45 1.61 24.97
C LEU A 204 -1.72 2.63 25.86
N ARG A 205 -1.85 2.51 27.19
CA ARG A 205 -1.17 3.39 28.15
C ARG A 205 0.34 3.09 28.30
N ASN A 206 0.82 1.95 27.80
CA ASN A 206 2.19 1.48 27.97
C ASN A 206 2.66 0.81 26.66
N MET A 207 2.53 1.50 25.53
CA MET A 207 2.99 1.00 24.23
C MET A 207 4.52 0.89 24.22
N ASN A 208 5.06 -0.19 23.66
CA ASN A 208 6.51 -0.41 23.62
C ASN A 208 7.20 0.43 22.53
N ASP A 209 6.50 0.68 21.43
CA ASP A 209 7.07 1.29 20.21
C ASP A 209 6.79 2.80 20.06
N PHE A 210 5.92 3.35 20.93
CA PHE A 210 5.34 4.68 20.85
C PHE A 210 5.26 5.31 22.25
N SER A 211 5.60 6.60 22.36
CA SER A 211 5.52 7.35 23.62
C SER A 211 4.13 7.93 23.93
N SER A 212 3.24 7.97 22.94
CA SER A 212 1.89 8.54 23.02
C SER A 212 1.00 7.98 21.90
N ILE A 213 -0.31 8.19 22.02
CA ILE A 213 -1.29 7.90 20.97
C ILE A 213 -1.02 8.72 19.70
N ASP A 214 -0.51 9.96 19.82
CA ASP A 214 -0.14 10.76 18.64
C ASP A 214 1.05 10.17 17.86
N GLU A 215 2.05 9.56 18.53
CA GLU A 215 3.14 8.85 17.83
C GLU A 215 2.67 7.51 17.21
N LEU A 216 1.63 6.88 17.77
CA LEU A 216 0.93 5.75 17.13
C LEU A 216 0.23 6.23 15.85
N PHE A 217 -0.56 7.30 15.92
CA PHE A 217 -1.24 7.89 14.76
C PHE A 217 -0.27 8.32 13.66
N LYS A 218 0.84 8.96 14.04
CA LYS A 218 1.91 9.35 13.12
C LYS A 218 2.52 8.15 12.37
N PHE A 219 2.74 7.01 13.03
CA PHE A 219 3.19 5.78 12.35
C PHE A 219 2.15 5.25 11.34
N TYR A 220 0.86 5.32 11.66
CA TYR A 220 -0.18 5.01 10.68
C TYR A 220 -0.16 6.00 9.50
N ASN A 221 -0.03 7.30 9.76
CA ASN A 221 0.07 8.33 8.72
C ASN A 221 1.29 8.12 7.80
N GLU A 222 2.48 7.85 8.37
CA GLU A 222 3.71 7.56 7.63
C GLU A 222 3.61 6.27 6.78
N MET A 223 2.96 5.22 7.31
CA MET A 223 2.63 4.00 6.55
C MET A 223 1.71 4.33 5.36
N PHE A 224 0.56 4.97 5.60
CA PHE A 224 -0.40 5.28 4.52
C PHE A 224 0.22 6.18 3.46
N ASN A 225 1.00 7.19 3.86
CA ASN A 225 1.69 8.08 2.93
C ASN A 225 2.77 7.33 2.11
N THR A 226 3.43 6.32 2.69
CA THR A 226 4.34 5.43 1.97
C THR A 226 3.59 4.59 0.95
N TYR A 227 2.45 4.00 1.32
CA TYR A 227 1.65 3.14 0.43
C TYR A 227 1.03 3.96 -0.71
N ASP A 228 0.48 5.14 -0.42
CA ASP A 228 -0.06 6.09 -1.40
C ASP A 228 1.00 6.50 -2.43
N ARG A 229 2.19 6.87 -1.96
CA ARG A 229 3.34 7.24 -2.79
C ARG A 229 3.75 6.10 -3.71
N LEU A 230 3.87 4.87 -3.20
CA LEU A 230 4.23 3.69 -3.99
C LEU A 230 3.19 3.34 -5.08
N LEU A 231 1.92 3.71 -4.87
CA LEU A 231 0.89 3.62 -5.91
C LEU A 231 0.80 4.87 -6.80
N GLY A 232 1.60 5.91 -6.54
CA GLY A 232 1.59 7.17 -7.28
C GLY A 232 0.31 7.98 -7.11
N LEU A 233 -0.34 7.89 -5.95
CA LEU A 233 -1.49 8.72 -5.57
C LEU A 233 -0.98 10.03 -4.95
N GLU A 234 -1.47 11.18 -5.42
CA GLU A 234 -1.07 12.50 -4.93
C GLU A 234 -2.28 13.43 -4.71
N LYS A 235 -2.16 14.36 -3.77
CA LYS A 235 -3.24 15.32 -3.45
C LYS A 235 -3.35 16.39 -4.53
N ASN A 236 -4.57 16.62 -5.03
CA ASN A 236 -4.87 17.60 -6.08
C ASN A 236 -4.12 17.31 -7.39
N SER A 237 -4.07 16.05 -7.81
CA SER A 237 -3.43 15.67 -9.08
C SER A 237 -4.16 16.27 -10.29
N ASP A 238 -3.40 16.82 -11.25
CA ASP A 238 -3.94 17.26 -12.54
C ASP A 238 -4.56 16.10 -13.35
N ASN A 239 -4.19 14.84 -13.06
CA ASN A 239 -4.86 13.65 -13.58
C ASN A 239 -5.82 13.07 -12.51
N PRO A 240 -7.15 13.12 -12.70
CA PRO A 240 -8.11 12.54 -11.77
C PRO A 240 -7.88 11.05 -11.48
N LEU A 241 -7.26 10.29 -12.41
CA LEU A 241 -6.88 8.89 -12.19
C LEU A 241 -5.77 8.72 -11.14
N HIS A 242 -5.18 9.80 -10.62
CA HIS A 242 -4.09 9.78 -9.63
C HIS A 242 -4.40 10.62 -8.38
N ASN A 243 -5.55 11.30 -8.31
CA ASN A 243 -5.92 12.08 -7.13
C ASN A 243 -6.12 11.19 -5.90
N ASN A 244 -5.52 11.60 -4.78
CA ASN A 244 -5.54 10.90 -3.51
C ASN A 244 -6.66 11.41 -2.59
N VAL A 245 -7.71 10.60 -2.40
CA VAL A 245 -8.75 10.84 -1.40
C VAL A 245 -8.28 10.37 -0.01
N ASP A 246 -8.50 11.14 1.05
CA ASP A 246 -8.27 10.63 2.40
C ASP A 246 -9.44 9.77 2.86
N THR A 247 -9.12 8.56 3.33
CA THR A 247 -10.03 7.59 3.94
C THR A 247 -9.54 7.23 5.34
N GLN A 248 -10.46 6.98 6.27
CA GLN A 248 -10.12 6.46 7.59
C GLN A 248 -10.28 4.93 7.61
N TYR A 249 -9.22 4.20 7.93
CA TYR A 249 -9.31 2.78 8.29
C TYR A 249 -9.95 2.62 9.68
N PHE A 250 -10.71 1.55 9.89
CA PHE A 250 -11.32 1.24 11.19
C PHE A 250 -10.78 -0.08 11.74
N VAL A 251 -10.22 -0.04 12.94
CA VAL A 251 -9.54 -1.15 13.61
C VAL A 251 -10.32 -1.59 14.84
N LYS A 252 -10.46 -2.90 15.06
CA LYS A 252 -11.14 -3.48 16.23
C LYS A 252 -10.54 -4.81 16.69
N ALA A 253 -10.95 -5.25 17.87
CA ALA A 253 -10.85 -6.64 18.27
C ALA A 253 -12.04 -7.44 17.69
N ASP A 254 -11.86 -8.74 17.48
CA ASP A 254 -12.93 -9.67 17.11
C ASP A 254 -12.66 -11.08 17.65
N LYS A 255 -13.40 -11.49 18.69
CA LYS A 255 -13.32 -12.81 19.33
C LYS A 255 -13.61 -13.99 18.39
N HIS A 256 -14.37 -13.76 17.32
CA HIS A 256 -14.77 -14.78 16.36
C HIS A 256 -14.35 -14.41 14.94
N GLY A 257 -13.18 -13.80 14.83
CA GLY A 257 -12.55 -13.44 13.57
C GLY A 257 -12.02 -14.65 12.79
N VAL A 258 -11.33 -14.35 11.70
CA VAL A 258 -10.61 -15.33 10.88
C VAL A 258 -9.10 -15.03 10.91
N GLY A 259 -8.27 -16.04 10.61
CA GLY A 259 -6.81 -15.89 10.62
C GLY A 259 -6.25 -15.55 12.02
N ALA A 260 -5.13 -14.82 12.05
CA ALA A 260 -4.66 -14.11 13.24
C ALA A 260 -5.23 -12.67 13.30
N ALA A 261 -5.50 -12.12 12.12
CA ALA A 261 -6.20 -10.88 11.84
C ALA A 261 -6.84 -11.01 10.44
N TYR A 262 -7.60 -9.99 10.03
CA TYR A 262 -8.08 -9.88 8.66
C TYR A 262 -8.43 -8.44 8.25
N TYR A 263 -8.31 -8.17 6.95
CA TYR A 263 -8.96 -7.05 6.26
C TYR A 263 -10.38 -7.45 5.78
N SER A 264 -11.31 -6.50 5.80
CA SER A 264 -12.65 -6.66 5.23
C SER A 264 -13.12 -5.41 4.50
N SER A 265 -14.29 -5.49 3.84
CA SER A 265 -14.86 -4.39 3.07
C SER A 265 -15.24 -3.16 3.91
N ASN A 266 -15.34 -3.27 5.25
CA ASN A 266 -15.75 -2.16 6.11
C ASN A 266 -14.99 -2.03 7.45
N TYR A 267 -14.03 -2.90 7.78
CA TYR A 267 -13.07 -2.71 8.89
C TYR A 267 -11.88 -3.69 8.76
N THR A 268 -10.85 -3.53 9.58
CA THR A 268 -9.82 -4.55 9.82
C THR A 268 -9.80 -4.93 11.31
N ALA A 269 -9.47 -6.18 11.64
CA ALA A 269 -9.58 -6.69 13.00
C ALA A 269 -8.47 -7.67 13.37
N GLN A 270 -8.14 -7.77 14.66
CA GLN A 270 -7.38 -8.88 15.24
C GLN A 270 -8.34 -10.00 15.67
N ASN A 271 -8.03 -11.26 15.36
CA ASN A 271 -8.83 -12.42 15.76
C ASN A 271 -8.54 -12.78 17.23
N SER A 272 -9.10 -11.99 18.14
CA SER A 272 -8.91 -12.06 19.59
C SER A 272 -9.89 -11.12 20.30
N ASN A 273 -10.01 -11.23 21.63
CA ASN A 273 -10.63 -10.20 22.47
C ASN A 273 -9.74 -8.94 22.65
N SER A 274 -8.52 -8.94 22.09
CA SER A 274 -7.56 -7.84 22.10
C SER A 274 -7.21 -7.42 20.67
N MET A 275 -6.95 -6.13 20.47
CA MET A 275 -6.40 -5.55 19.24
C MET A 275 -4.96 -5.02 19.41
N SER A 276 -4.29 -5.44 20.49
CA SER A 276 -2.94 -4.99 20.86
C SER A 276 -1.86 -5.14 19.78
N ALA A 277 -2.02 -6.01 18.78
CA ALA A 277 -1.08 -6.12 17.66
C ALA A 277 -1.07 -4.86 16.75
N TYR A 278 -2.14 -4.06 16.77
CA TYR A 278 -2.24 -2.77 16.10
C TYR A 278 -1.72 -1.59 16.95
N LEU A 279 -1.29 -1.85 18.20
CA LEU A 279 -0.73 -0.83 19.13
C LEU A 279 0.82 -0.89 19.17
N GLY A 280 1.44 -1.42 18.12
CA GLY A 280 2.89 -1.63 18.01
C GLY A 280 3.35 -1.78 16.55
N LYS A 281 4.67 -1.77 16.32
CA LYS A 281 5.30 -1.75 14.98
C LYS A 281 5.40 -3.14 14.33
N GLY A 282 4.39 -3.98 14.54
CA GLY A 282 4.33 -5.36 14.07
C GLY A 282 4.09 -5.49 12.56
N TRP A 283 4.36 -6.66 12.00
CA TRP A 283 4.02 -6.98 10.59
C TRP A 283 2.50 -7.02 10.34
N LEU A 284 1.73 -7.49 11.34
CA LEU A 284 0.28 -7.67 11.27
C LEU A 284 -0.47 -6.39 10.82
N PRO A 285 -0.36 -5.22 11.49
CA PRO A 285 -1.05 -4.02 11.03
C PRO A 285 -0.64 -3.59 9.61
N LEU A 286 0.64 -3.75 9.22
CA LEU A 286 1.12 -3.39 7.88
C LEU A 286 0.50 -4.26 6.78
N HIS A 287 0.47 -5.57 7.01
CA HIS A 287 -0.07 -6.60 6.10
C HIS A 287 -1.57 -6.43 5.88
N GLU A 288 -2.32 -6.31 6.97
CA GLU A 288 -3.78 -6.22 6.97
C GLU A 288 -4.27 -4.89 6.39
N VAL A 289 -3.61 -3.78 6.74
CA VAL A 289 -3.89 -2.48 6.10
C VAL A 289 -3.59 -2.54 4.60
N GLY A 290 -2.50 -3.20 4.21
CA GLY A 290 -2.06 -3.35 2.83
C GLY A 290 -3.07 -4.06 1.93
N HIS A 291 -3.94 -4.95 2.44
CA HIS A 291 -4.98 -5.58 1.62
C HIS A 291 -5.97 -4.57 1.00
N GLY A 292 -6.18 -3.42 1.64
CA GLY A 292 -6.99 -2.34 1.04
C GLY A 292 -6.38 -1.74 -0.23
N TYR A 293 -5.05 -1.81 -0.37
CA TYR A 293 -4.28 -1.26 -1.50
C TYR A 293 -4.13 -2.27 -2.66
N GLU A 294 -4.59 -3.52 -2.50
CA GLU A 294 -4.52 -4.55 -3.53
C GLU A 294 -5.64 -4.44 -4.57
N TYR A 295 -5.30 -4.10 -5.81
CA TYR A 295 -6.23 -3.90 -6.92
C TYR A 295 -6.34 -5.09 -7.90
N ASN A 296 -7.20 -4.96 -8.92
CA ASN A 296 -7.70 -6.04 -9.79
C ASN A 296 -6.64 -6.85 -10.55
N ILE A 297 -5.38 -6.40 -10.63
CA ILE A 297 -4.26 -7.20 -11.17
C ILE A 297 -4.12 -8.55 -10.44
N LYS A 298 -4.48 -8.61 -9.15
CA LYS A 298 -4.41 -9.83 -8.32
C LYS A 298 -5.34 -10.96 -8.76
N ASN A 299 -6.31 -10.66 -9.62
CA ASN A 299 -7.26 -11.63 -10.16
C ASN A 299 -6.87 -12.13 -11.57
N LYS A 300 -5.75 -11.64 -12.14
CA LYS A 300 -5.36 -11.89 -13.54
C LYS A 300 -4.41 -13.09 -13.72
N GLY A 301 -4.75 -14.22 -13.11
CA GLY A 301 -4.20 -15.55 -13.43
C GLY A 301 -2.98 -16.01 -12.63
N ILE A 302 -2.47 -15.22 -11.67
CA ILE A 302 -1.40 -15.63 -10.75
C ILE A 302 -1.73 -15.18 -9.32
N THR A 303 -1.25 -15.87 -8.29
CA THR A 303 -1.49 -15.48 -6.89
C THR A 303 -0.70 -14.21 -6.53
N LEU A 304 -1.37 -13.04 -6.47
CA LEU A 304 -0.80 -11.80 -5.92
C LEU A 304 -1.46 -11.33 -4.61
N VAL A 305 -2.59 -11.92 -4.21
CA VAL A 305 -3.10 -11.78 -2.83
C VAL A 305 -2.05 -12.32 -1.87
N ASP A 306 -1.86 -11.65 -0.74
CA ASP A 306 -0.79 -11.90 0.25
C ASP A 306 0.63 -11.60 -0.27
N ILE A 307 0.77 -11.03 -1.48
CA ILE A 307 2.06 -10.66 -2.08
C ILE A 307 2.10 -9.17 -2.35
N PHE A 308 1.08 -8.60 -3.02
CA PHE A 308 1.09 -7.20 -3.45
C PHE A 308 0.96 -6.22 -2.27
N ASN A 309 0.08 -6.53 -1.30
CA ASN A 309 0.06 -5.83 -0.01
C ASN A 309 1.41 -5.89 0.72
N ASN A 310 2.07 -7.04 0.63
CA ASN A 310 3.30 -7.31 1.34
C ASN A 310 4.55 -6.63 0.74
N ILE A 311 4.49 -6.18 -0.53
CA ILE A 311 5.51 -5.26 -1.10
C ILE A 311 5.47 -3.92 -0.34
N LEU A 312 4.27 -3.36 -0.17
CA LEU A 312 4.04 -2.09 0.53
C LEU A 312 4.47 -2.21 2.01
N ALA A 313 4.02 -3.29 2.68
CA ALA A 313 4.38 -3.59 4.06
C ALA A 313 5.89 -3.78 4.26
N HIS A 314 6.58 -4.46 3.34
CA HIS A 314 8.03 -4.63 3.40
C HIS A 314 8.78 -3.31 3.22
N THR A 315 8.33 -2.47 2.28
CA THR A 315 8.96 -1.17 2.00
C THR A 315 8.85 -0.26 3.22
N TYR A 316 7.66 -0.11 3.82
CA TYR A 316 7.50 0.72 5.02
C TYR A 316 8.21 0.11 6.24
N GLN A 317 8.15 -1.21 6.45
CA GLN A 317 8.88 -1.88 7.54
C GLN A 317 10.39 -1.62 7.48
N SER A 318 10.96 -1.51 6.27
CA SER A 318 12.39 -1.27 6.05
C SER A 318 12.83 0.16 6.38
N THR A 319 11.91 1.07 6.73
CA THR A 319 12.24 2.43 7.22
C THR A 319 12.71 2.43 8.68
N TYR A 320 12.29 1.43 9.49
CA TYR A 320 12.56 1.40 10.93
C TYR A 320 13.25 0.12 11.43
N LEU A 321 13.16 -1.01 10.71
CA LEU A 321 13.98 -2.19 10.97
C LEU A 321 15.31 -2.11 10.21
N LYS A 322 16.35 -2.79 10.71
CA LYS A 322 17.69 -2.73 10.11
C LYS A 322 18.06 -4.04 9.41
N ASN A 323 18.94 -3.93 8.42
CA ASN A 323 19.52 -5.07 7.70
C ASN A 323 18.42 -6.02 7.15
N ASP A 324 18.36 -7.24 7.69
CA ASP A 324 17.46 -8.32 7.27
C ASP A 324 16.41 -8.66 8.36
N GLU A 325 16.23 -7.82 9.38
CA GLU A 325 15.39 -8.08 10.56
C GLU A 325 13.88 -8.24 10.21
N GLY A 326 13.43 -7.68 9.07
CA GLY A 326 12.04 -7.72 8.62
C GLY A 326 11.52 -9.10 8.20
N TRP A 327 10.18 -9.24 8.19
CA TRP A 327 9.44 -10.50 8.09
C TRP A 327 9.86 -11.42 6.91
N LEU A 328 10.21 -10.81 5.77
CA LEU A 328 10.68 -11.50 4.57
C LEU A 328 11.96 -12.34 4.81
N PHE A 329 12.94 -11.76 5.48
CA PHE A 329 14.28 -12.34 5.65
C PHE A 329 14.52 -12.90 7.06
N ASN A 330 13.83 -12.38 8.10
CA ASN A 330 13.87 -12.83 9.49
C ASN A 330 15.32 -13.02 10.02
N GLY A 331 16.15 -12.00 9.82
CA GLY A 331 17.57 -11.97 10.18
C GLY A 331 18.48 -12.83 9.30
N ASN A 332 17.99 -13.47 8.24
CA ASN A 332 18.76 -14.43 7.44
C ASN A 332 18.39 -14.41 5.95
N ARG A 333 18.87 -13.37 5.23
CA ARG A 333 18.73 -13.26 3.77
C ARG A 333 19.31 -14.44 3.02
N LEU A 334 20.46 -14.99 3.42
CA LEU A 334 21.08 -16.14 2.73
C LEU A 334 20.15 -17.38 2.73
N ARG A 335 19.42 -17.64 3.81
CA ARG A 335 18.41 -18.71 3.85
C ARG A 335 17.26 -18.45 2.88
N ARG A 336 16.76 -17.21 2.82
CA ARG A 336 15.68 -16.80 1.91
C ARG A 336 16.11 -16.91 0.45
N ASP A 337 17.30 -16.42 0.15
CA ASP A 337 17.97 -16.49 -1.15
C ASP A 337 18.14 -17.92 -1.67
N LEU A 338 18.60 -18.84 -0.82
CA LEU A 338 18.74 -20.26 -1.18
C LEU A 338 17.37 -20.93 -1.37
N SER A 339 16.34 -20.52 -0.63
CA SER A 339 14.95 -20.95 -0.86
C SER A 339 14.48 -20.52 -2.27
N MET A 340 14.64 -19.24 -2.62
CA MET A 340 14.31 -18.73 -3.95
C MET A 340 15.16 -19.37 -5.07
N LYS A 341 16.45 -19.66 -4.84
CA LYS A 341 17.32 -20.42 -5.77
C LYS A 341 16.74 -21.80 -6.06
N ASN A 342 16.23 -22.48 -5.03
CA ASN A 342 15.60 -23.81 -5.17
C ASN A 342 14.25 -23.73 -5.89
N VAL A 343 13.42 -22.70 -5.62
CA VAL A 343 12.19 -22.42 -6.38
C VAL A 343 12.48 -22.33 -7.88
N ARG A 344 13.48 -21.54 -8.29
CA ARG A 344 13.84 -21.39 -9.71
C ARG A 344 14.43 -22.65 -10.34
N LYS A 345 15.20 -23.45 -9.56
CA LYS A 345 15.85 -24.68 -10.05
C LYS A 345 14.91 -25.88 -10.20
N SER A 346 14.02 -26.10 -9.23
CA SER A 346 13.25 -27.35 -9.13
C SER A 346 11.77 -27.17 -8.77
N GLY A 347 11.27 -25.94 -8.73
CA GLY A 347 9.86 -25.62 -8.46
C GLY A 347 9.29 -24.58 -9.42
N SER A 348 8.30 -23.84 -8.94
CA SER A 348 7.60 -22.76 -9.63
C SER A 348 7.21 -21.67 -8.63
N TYR A 349 6.81 -20.49 -9.13
CA TYR A 349 6.18 -19.47 -8.30
C TYR A 349 5.02 -20.04 -7.48
N ASP A 350 4.11 -20.79 -8.08
CA ASP A 350 2.89 -21.28 -7.39
C ASP A 350 3.21 -22.12 -6.16
N SER A 351 4.25 -22.95 -6.26
CA SER A 351 4.75 -23.84 -5.20
C SER A 351 5.68 -23.16 -4.18
N ALA A 352 6.03 -21.87 -4.38
CA ALA A 352 6.89 -21.11 -3.50
C ALA A 352 6.16 -20.60 -2.24
N SER A 353 6.90 -20.41 -1.13
CA SER A 353 6.34 -19.83 0.10
C SER A 353 5.99 -18.35 -0.09
N TYR A 354 5.07 -17.80 0.72
CA TYR A 354 4.70 -16.37 0.64
C TYR A 354 5.90 -15.42 0.69
N GLN A 355 6.91 -15.74 1.50
CA GLN A 355 8.14 -14.95 1.55
C GLN A 355 9.04 -15.15 0.32
N ASP A 356 9.03 -16.31 -0.34
CA ASP A 356 9.80 -16.50 -1.59
C ASP A 356 9.13 -15.78 -2.77
N LYS A 357 7.79 -15.81 -2.81
CA LYS A 357 6.97 -15.01 -3.74
C LYS A 357 7.17 -13.51 -3.52
N LEU A 358 7.15 -13.04 -2.27
CA LEU A 358 7.46 -11.66 -1.93
C LEU A 358 8.91 -11.29 -2.26
N GLY A 359 9.89 -12.14 -1.93
CA GLY A 359 11.31 -11.88 -2.16
C GLY A 359 11.67 -11.70 -3.64
N MET A 360 10.95 -12.37 -4.54
CA MET A 360 10.99 -12.09 -5.98
C MET A 360 10.57 -10.63 -6.27
N PHE A 361 9.37 -10.21 -5.87
CA PHE A 361 8.91 -8.83 -6.11
C PHE A 361 9.76 -7.77 -5.39
N VAL A 362 10.36 -8.09 -4.25
CA VAL A 362 11.29 -7.18 -3.55
C VAL A 362 12.61 -7.03 -4.30
N TYR A 363 13.20 -8.10 -4.86
CA TYR A 363 14.38 -7.92 -5.72
C TYR A 363 14.06 -7.23 -7.05
N LEU A 364 12.84 -7.37 -7.58
CA LEU A 364 12.37 -6.55 -8.69
C LEU A 364 12.29 -5.06 -8.30
N LEU A 365 11.75 -4.74 -7.12
CA LEU A 365 11.67 -3.38 -6.59
C LEU A 365 13.06 -2.76 -6.30
N ASP A 366 13.98 -3.53 -5.68
CA ASP A 366 15.39 -3.15 -5.47
C ASP A 366 16.08 -2.76 -6.79
N PHE A 367 15.67 -3.34 -7.92
CA PHE A 367 16.26 -3.10 -9.24
C PHE A 367 15.61 -1.93 -10.01
N ILE A 368 14.27 -1.83 -10.03
CA ILE A 368 13.59 -0.75 -10.75
C ILE A 368 13.54 0.57 -9.96
N GLY A 369 13.61 0.50 -8.63
CA GLY A 369 13.44 1.64 -7.72
C GLY A 369 11.96 1.99 -7.46
N GLU A 370 11.71 2.59 -6.30
CA GLU A 370 10.35 2.97 -5.88
C GLU A 370 9.68 3.96 -6.85
N ASP A 371 10.44 4.83 -7.51
CA ASP A 371 9.93 5.77 -8.51
C ASP A 371 9.38 5.05 -9.76
N LYS A 372 10.00 3.95 -10.19
CA LYS A 372 9.47 3.15 -11.32
C LYS A 372 8.33 2.23 -10.89
N PHE A 373 8.27 1.79 -9.65
CA PHE A 373 7.06 1.17 -9.11
C PHE A 373 5.90 2.19 -9.04
N THR A 374 6.20 3.44 -8.70
CA THR A 374 5.24 4.56 -8.68
C THR A 374 4.71 4.85 -10.09
N GLU A 375 5.58 4.94 -11.10
CA GLU A 375 5.19 5.05 -12.52
C GLU A 375 4.37 3.85 -13.01
N PHE A 376 4.76 2.61 -12.66
CA PHE A 376 4.02 1.40 -13.01
C PHE A 376 2.56 1.47 -12.53
N ASN A 377 2.34 1.89 -11.28
CA ASN A 377 0.99 1.99 -10.72
C ASN A 377 0.16 3.13 -11.35
N ARG A 378 0.80 4.22 -11.79
CA ARG A 378 0.14 5.28 -12.59
C ARG A 378 -0.27 4.77 -13.96
N LEU A 379 0.68 4.21 -14.73
CA LEU A 379 0.44 3.68 -16.07
C LEU A 379 -0.59 2.53 -16.06
N TYR A 380 -0.61 1.70 -15.01
CA TYR A 380 -1.65 0.70 -14.81
C TYR A 380 -3.05 1.33 -14.78
N ARG A 381 -3.25 2.43 -14.03
CA ARG A 381 -4.57 3.09 -13.94
C ARG A 381 -4.99 3.71 -15.27
N GLU A 382 -4.07 4.34 -15.98
CA GLU A 382 -4.32 4.91 -17.30
C GLU A 382 -4.75 3.82 -18.30
N LYS A 383 -3.95 2.76 -18.46
CA LYS A 383 -4.22 1.65 -19.40
C LYS A 383 -5.44 0.81 -18.97
N ASN A 384 -5.79 0.78 -17.68
CA ASN A 384 -7.04 0.17 -17.21
C ASN A 384 -8.25 1.05 -17.59
N SER A 385 -8.14 2.38 -17.52
CA SER A 385 -9.23 3.30 -17.87
C SER A 385 -9.62 3.28 -19.35
N THR A 386 -8.66 3.01 -20.24
CA THR A 386 -8.90 2.81 -21.69
C THR A 386 -9.37 1.39 -22.04
N GLY A 387 -9.23 0.44 -21.11
CA GLY A 387 -9.57 -0.96 -21.30
C GLY A 387 -8.46 -1.83 -21.90
N ASP A 388 -7.28 -1.28 -22.20
CA ASP A 388 -6.13 -1.99 -22.79
C ASP A 388 -5.78 -3.28 -22.02
N LEU A 389 -5.90 -3.24 -20.70
CA LEU A 389 -5.50 -4.34 -19.82
C LEU A 389 -6.54 -5.46 -19.70
N ASN A 390 -7.77 -5.29 -20.23
CA ASN A 390 -8.92 -6.14 -19.91
C ASN A 390 -8.66 -7.64 -20.08
N HIS A 391 -8.12 -8.06 -21.22
CA HIS A 391 -7.86 -9.48 -21.54
C HIS A 391 -6.43 -9.96 -21.24
N LYS A 392 -5.58 -9.10 -20.67
CA LYS A 392 -4.17 -9.40 -20.38
C LYS A 392 -4.01 -10.11 -19.03
N SER A 393 -3.02 -11.01 -18.93
CA SER A 393 -2.64 -11.65 -17.66
C SER A 393 -1.80 -10.71 -16.80
N ALA A 394 -1.66 -11.00 -15.51
CA ALA A 394 -0.79 -10.22 -14.63
C ALA A 394 0.67 -10.21 -15.11
N ILE A 395 1.17 -11.33 -15.65
CA ILE A 395 2.53 -11.43 -16.20
C ILE A 395 2.68 -10.64 -17.50
N THR A 396 1.65 -10.62 -18.35
CA THR A 396 1.61 -9.76 -19.54
C THR A 396 1.72 -8.30 -19.13
N ILE A 397 0.91 -7.86 -18.15
CA ILE A 397 0.86 -6.48 -17.66
C ILE A 397 2.19 -6.08 -17.00
N PHE A 398 2.78 -6.95 -16.17
CA PHE A 398 4.11 -6.68 -15.61
C PHE A 398 5.18 -6.56 -16.70
N ASN A 399 5.24 -7.49 -17.66
CA ASN A 399 6.23 -7.41 -18.74
C ASN A 399 6.04 -6.15 -19.60
N GLU A 400 4.82 -5.85 -20.06
CA GLU A 400 4.54 -4.68 -20.89
C GLU A 400 4.90 -3.38 -20.17
N LEU A 401 4.27 -3.11 -19.02
CA LEU A 401 4.34 -1.81 -18.37
C LEU A 401 5.71 -1.56 -17.72
N LEU A 402 6.34 -2.59 -17.13
CA LEU A 402 7.71 -2.43 -16.61
C LEU A 402 8.71 -2.23 -17.74
N SER A 403 8.54 -2.86 -18.90
CA SER A 403 9.42 -2.61 -20.05
C SER A 403 9.20 -1.21 -20.64
N GLU A 404 7.94 -0.73 -20.71
CA GLU A 404 7.59 0.61 -21.19
C GLU A 404 8.26 1.71 -20.33
N ILE A 405 8.20 1.61 -18.99
CA ILE A 405 8.72 2.67 -18.09
C ILE A 405 10.22 2.55 -17.74
N THR A 406 10.83 1.37 -17.87
CA THR A 406 12.25 1.14 -17.50
C THR A 406 13.18 0.88 -18.70
N SER A 407 12.63 0.54 -19.87
CA SER A 407 13.36 0.04 -21.04
C SER A 407 14.11 -1.30 -20.84
N TYR A 408 13.79 -2.06 -19.78
CA TYR A 408 14.31 -3.41 -19.53
C TYR A 408 13.28 -4.52 -19.80
N ASN A 409 13.74 -5.65 -20.35
CA ASN A 409 12.94 -6.84 -20.61
C ASN A 409 12.98 -7.82 -19.41
N PHE A 410 11.85 -8.01 -18.73
CA PHE A 410 11.71 -8.86 -17.55
C PHE A 410 11.25 -10.30 -17.86
N ILE A 411 11.04 -10.68 -19.12
CA ILE A 411 10.49 -11.99 -19.50
C ILE A 411 11.34 -13.13 -18.93
N GLU A 412 12.67 -13.04 -19.05
CA GLU A 412 13.57 -14.07 -18.51
C GLU A 412 13.63 -14.10 -16.98
N TYR A 413 13.31 -12.99 -16.31
CA TYR A 413 13.18 -12.96 -14.86
C TYR A 413 11.93 -13.72 -14.39
N PHE A 414 10.77 -13.47 -15.01
CA PHE A 414 9.53 -14.20 -14.70
C PHE A 414 9.61 -15.68 -15.12
N ASN A 415 10.18 -15.98 -16.30
CA ASN A 415 10.43 -17.35 -16.78
C ASN A 415 11.30 -18.18 -15.81
N ALA A 416 12.25 -17.56 -15.10
CA ALA A 416 13.07 -18.26 -14.10
C ALA A 416 12.20 -18.86 -12.97
N TYR A 417 11.14 -18.15 -12.55
CA TYR A 417 10.12 -18.62 -11.60
C TYR A 417 8.98 -19.42 -12.25
N LYS A 418 9.10 -19.76 -13.55
CA LYS A 418 8.09 -20.45 -14.38
C LYS A 418 6.81 -19.63 -14.63
N LEU A 419 6.82 -18.35 -14.31
CA LEU A 419 5.76 -17.40 -14.64
C LEU A 419 5.88 -17.02 -16.11
N LYS A 420 5.20 -17.78 -16.97
CA LYS A 420 5.17 -17.55 -18.42
C LYS A 420 4.00 -16.65 -18.81
N ASP A 421 4.17 -15.95 -19.92
CA ASP A 421 3.02 -15.47 -20.70
C ASP A 421 2.41 -16.64 -21.51
N ASN A 422 1.13 -16.51 -21.87
CA ASN A 422 0.44 -17.45 -22.76
C ASN A 422 0.63 -17.09 -24.25
N THR A 423 1.15 -15.91 -24.54
CA THR A 423 1.61 -15.48 -25.86
C THR A 423 3.12 -15.76 -26.02
N ASN A 424 3.58 -16.03 -27.24
CA ASN A 424 4.99 -16.35 -27.53
C ASN A 424 5.90 -15.09 -27.48
N ILE A 425 5.88 -14.31 -26.40
CA ILE A 425 6.64 -13.03 -26.31
C ILE A 425 8.16 -13.24 -26.42
N ILE A 426 8.66 -14.47 -26.19
CA ILE A 426 10.06 -14.84 -26.43
C ILE A 426 10.46 -14.68 -27.92
N GLU A 427 9.49 -14.72 -28.83
CA GLU A 427 9.65 -14.49 -30.28
C GLU A 427 9.10 -13.12 -30.72
N ASP A 428 8.60 -12.28 -29.81
CA ASP A 428 8.07 -10.95 -30.15
C ASP A 428 9.20 -9.92 -30.30
N GLU A 429 9.46 -9.54 -31.55
CA GLU A 429 10.41 -8.48 -31.90
C GLU A 429 10.11 -7.14 -31.19
N SER A 430 8.87 -6.89 -30.74
CA SER A 430 8.50 -5.67 -30.00
C SER A 430 9.24 -5.53 -28.65
N TYR A 431 9.73 -6.63 -28.08
CA TYR A 431 10.56 -6.66 -26.87
C TYR A 431 12.06 -6.69 -27.16
N SER A 432 12.47 -7.01 -28.40
CA SER A 432 13.89 -7.07 -28.80
C SER A 432 14.64 -5.74 -28.64
N LYS A 433 13.90 -4.63 -28.59
CA LYS A 433 14.39 -3.26 -28.39
C LYS A 433 14.84 -2.95 -26.95
N TYR A 434 14.33 -3.70 -25.97
CA TYR A 434 14.58 -3.49 -24.55
C TYR A 434 15.83 -4.26 -24.07
N LYS A 435 16.58 -3.68 -23.11
CA LYS A 435 17.79 -4.30 -22.55
C LYS A 435 17.43 -5.49 -21.67
N ASN A 436 18.24 -6.55 -21.64
CA ASN A 436 17.91 -7.74 -20.89
C ASN A 436 18.35 -7.65 -19.41
N VAL A 437 17.51 -8.15 -18.50
CA VAL A 437 17.82 -8.27 -17.07
C VAL A 437 17.65 -9.70 -16.57
N PHE A 438 18.44 -10.09 -15.58
CA PHE A 438 18.49 -11.45 -15.06
C PHE A 438 19.07 -11.49 -13.64
N ILE A 439 18.99 -12.65 -13.01
CA ILE A 439 19.52 -12.90 -11.67
C ILE A 439 21.02 -13.19 -11.77
N LEU A 440 21.85 -12.38 -11.10
CA LEU A 440 23.31 -12.41 -11.23
C LEU A 440 23.91 -13.82 -11.05
N GLY A 441 23.64 -14.47 -9.92
CA GLY A 441 24.14 -15.79 -9.53
C GLY A 441 23.49 -16.98 -10.25
N ASP A 442 22.52 -16.73 -11.14
CA ASP A 442 21.98 -17.75 -12.05
C ASP A 442 22.71 -17.76 -13.41
N ILE A 443 23.50 -16.71 -13.72
CA ILE A 443 24.34 -16.60 -14.93
C ILE A 443 25.82 -16.67 -14.60
N ILE A 444 26.28 -15.97 -13.56
CA ILE A 444 27.67 -16.00 -13.08
C ILE A 444 27.70 -16.93 -11.86
N THR A 445 27.94 -18.21 -12.13
CA THR A 445 27.87 -19.30 -11.14
C THR A 445 29.07 -19.40 -10.21
N ASP A 446 30.18 -18.71 -10.52
CA ASP A 446 31.28 -18.49 -9.57
C ASP A 446 30.81 -17.51 -8.48
N GLU A 447 30.69 -18.01 -7.24
CA GLU A 447 30.23 -17.23 -6.09
C GLU A 447 31.26 -16.18 -5.61
N THR A 448 32.52 -16.27 -6.03
CA THR A 448 33.55 -15.24 -5.77
C THR A 448 33.47 -14.09 -6.78
N ILE A 449 33.26 -14.39 -8.06
CA ILE A 449 33.10 -13.38 -9.13
C ILE A 449 31.76 -12.67 -8.99
N SER A 450 30.65 -13.41 -8.82
CA SER A 450 29.34 -12.80 -8.60
C SER A 450 29.28 -11.99 -7.30
N LYS A 451 29.97 -12.39 -6.23
CA LYS A 451 30.09 -11.54 -5.03
C LYS A 451 30.81 -10.22 -5.30
N LYS A 452 31.91 -10.22 -6.07
CA LYS A 452 32.61 -8.96 -6.44
C LYS A 452 31.70 -8.03 -7.24
N ILE A 453 30.92 -8.55 -8.19
CA ILE A 453 29.98 -7.76 -8.99
C ILE A 453 28.84 -7.23 -8.09
N LYS A 454 28.34 -8.07 -7.18
CA LYS A 454 27.35 -7.68 -6.16
C LYS A 454 27.87 -6.57 -5.25
N ASP A 455 29.17 -6.55 -4.93
CA ASP A 455 29.78 -5.50 -4.12
C ASP A 455 30.08 -4.23 -4.95
N GLU A 456 30.48 -4.35 -6.23
CA GLU A 456 30.67 -3.23 -7.17
C GLU A 456 29.37 -2.46 -7.44
N TYR A 457 28.26 -3.17 -7.67
CA TYR A 457 26.95 -2.59 -7.96
C TYR A 457 26.06 -2.37 -6.72
N GLY A 458 26.60 -2.56 -5.51
CA GLY A 458 25.87 -2.34 -4.26
C GLY A 458 24.66 -3.26 -4.03
N LEU A 459 24.52 -4.34 -4.80
CA LEU A 459 23.36 -5.24 -4.76
C LEU A 459 23.23 -5.93 -3.39
N LYS A 460 21.98 -6.17 -2.96
CA LYS A 460 21.68 -6.80 -1.67
C LYS A 460 22.16 -8.25 -1.61
N SER A 461 22.10 -8.97 -2.74
CA SER A 461 22.49 -10.38 -2.84
C SER A 461 23.01 -10.73 -4.24
N ILE A 462 23.79 -11.82 -4.34
CA ILE A 462 24.11 -12.42 -5.64
C ILE A 462 22.84 -12.94 -6.37
N TYR A 463 21.68 -12.97 -5.71
CA TYR A 463 20.39 -13.31 -6.34
C TYR A 463 19.48 -12.09 -6.61
N SER A 464 19.99 -10.87 -6.44
CA SER A 464 19.37 -9.65 -6.97
C SER A 464 19.46 -9.64 -8.52
N LEU A 465 18.67 -8.78 -9.16
CA LEU A 465 18.73 -8.57 -10.62
C LEU A 465 19.94 -7.71 -10.99
N ILE A 466 20.40 -7.88 -12.22
CA ILE A 466 21.39 -7.04 -12.90
C ILE A 466 21.09 -7.02 -14.41
N SER A 467 21.52 -5.98 -15.12
CA SER A 467 21.38 -5.92 -16.59
C SER A 467 22.58 -6.55 -17.32
N THR A 468 22.38 -6.92 -18.59
CA THR A 468 23.50 -7.28 -19.48
C THR A 468 24.49 -6.14 -19.61
N GLU A 469 24.01 -4.91 -19.81
CA GLU A 469 24.83 -3.71 -19.92
C GLU A 469 25.77 -3.51 -18.71
N ASP A 470 25.32 -3.81 -17.50
CA ASP A 470 26.13 -3.70 -16.28
C ASP A 470 27.23 -4.76 -16.23
N ILE A 471 26.95 -6.02 -16.57
CA ILE A 471 28.01 -7.06 -16.67
C ILE A 471 29.05 -6.71 -17.74
N LEU A 472 28.63 -6.05 -18.83
CA LEU A 472 29.56 -5.54 -19.85
C LEU A 472 30.45 -4.42 -19.31
N LYS A 473 29.90 -3.49 -18.52
CA LYS A 473 30.61 -2.34 -17.90
C LYS A 473 31.45 -2.69 -16.66
N SER A 474 31.11 -3.76 -15.95
CA SER A 474 31.79 -4.20 -14.71
C SER A 474 33.31 -4.31 -14.88
N ASN A 475 34.03 -3.80 -13.87
CA ASN A 475 35.49 -3.88 -13.75
C ASN A 475 35.96 -5.26 -13.24
N VAL A 476 35.04 -6.11 -12.79
CA VAL A 476 35.35 -7.49 -12.42
C VAL A 476 35.68 -8.29 -13.68
N ASN A 477 36.84 -8.94 -13.70
CA ASN A 477 37.20 -9.84 -14.79
C ASN A 477 36.32 -11.08 -14.76
N VAL A 478 35.37 -11.17 -15.69
CA VAL A 478 34.49 -12.33 -15.91
C VAL A 478 34.99 -13.07 -17.14
N GLU A 479 35.21 -14.39 -17.01
CA GLU A 479 35.65 -15.23 -18.12
C GLU A 479 34.66 -15.15 -19.29
N SER A 480 35.19 -14.95 -20.50
CA SER A 480 34.39 -14.81 -21.71
C SER A 480 34.30 -16.13 -22.47
N GLY A 481 33.09 -16.57 -22.78
CA GLY A 481 32.83 -17.80 -23.53
C GLY A 481 32.90 -17.60 -25.05
N ASN A 482 32.78 -18.71 -25.77
CA ASN A 482 32.57 -18.75 -27.22
C ASN A 482 31.23 -19.44 -27.51
N LEU A 483 30.44 -18.91 -28.44
CA LEU A 483 29.12 -19.44 -28.82
C LEU A 483 29.12 -19.82 -30.31
N ASN A 484 28.97 -21.11 -30.59
CA ASN A 484 28.75 -21.60 -31.95
C ASN A 484 27.26 -21.56 -32.28
N ILE A 485 26.90 -20.88 -33.37
CA ILE A 485 25.53 -20.82 -33.89
C ILE A 485 25.49 -21.55 -35.24
N THR A 486 24.53 -22.46 -35.40
CA THR A 486 24.19 -23.08 -36.68
C THR A 486 22.80 -22.60 -37.11
N LEU A 487 22.68 -22.07 -38.32
CA LEU A 487 21.42 -21.68 -38.94
C LEU A 487 20.84 -22.83 -39.79
N PRO A 488 19.51 -22.89 -39.98
CA PRO A 488 18.91 -23.72 -41.02
C PRO A 488 19.45 -23.30 -42.39
N LYS A 489 19.65 -24.27 -43.29
CA LYS A 489 20.21 -24.01 -44.64
C LYS A 489 19.37 -23.01 -45.43
N ASP A 490 18.06 -23.08 -45.27
CA ASP A 490 17.09 -22.24 -45.98
C ASP A 490 17.05 -20.79 -45.46
N THR A 491 17.78 -20.49 -44.37
CA THR A 491 17.98 -19.13 -43.82
C THR A 491 19.23 -18.45 -44.41
N ILE A 492 20.08 -19.17 -45.14
CA ILE A 492 21.33 -18.66 -45.69
C ILE A 492 21.05 -17.90 -47.00
N SER A 493 21.19 -16.59 -46.96
CA SER A 493 21.37 -15.74 -48.15
C SER A 493 22.73 -15.04 -48.07
N GLU A 494 23.33 -14.77 -49.23
CA GLU A 494 24.62 -14.10 -49.30
C GLU A 494 24.58 -12.73 -48.60
N ASN A 495 25.70 -12.37 -47.97
CA ASN A 495 25.93 -11.07 -47.29
C ASN A 495 25.11 -10.81 -46.01
N LYS A 496 24.46 -11.82 -45.40
CA LYS A 496 23.89 -11.68 -44.05
C LYS A 496 24.92 -11.78 -42.92
N VAL A 497 24.67 -11.03 -41.84
CA VAL A 497 25.43 -11.07 -40.59
C VAL A 497 24.52 -11.41 -39.41
N ILE A 498 25.04 -12.09 -38.40
CA ILE A 498 24.38 -12.26 -37.10
C ILE A 498 24.74 -11.06 -36.22
N GLN A 499 23.73 -10.34 -35.75
CA GLN A 499 23.90 -9.28 -34.74
C GLN A 499 23.70 -9.86 -33.34
N LEU A 500 24.68 -9.64 -32.46
CA LEU A 500 24.55 -9.89 -31.02
C LEU A 500 24.17 -8.58 -30.33
N LYS A 501 22.98 -8.51 -29.72
CA LYS A 501 22.39 -7.25 -29.26
C LYS A 501 22.01 -7.28 -27.79
N ASP A 502 22.01 -6.11 -27.16
CA ASP A 502 21.31 -5.86 -25.89
C ASP A 502 20.33 -4.69 -26.08
N GLY A 503 19.04 -5.02 -26.12
CA GLY A 503 18.04 -4.13 -26.70
C GLY A 503 18.39 -3.71 -28.14
N ASN A 504 18.20 -2.42 -28.42
CA ASN A 504 18.61 -1.81 -29.69
C ASN A 504 20.15 -1.74 -29.91
N ASN A 505 20.98 -1.94 -28.88
CA ASN A 505 22.43 -1.79 -28.99
C ASN A 505 23.08 -3.01 -29.66
N ILE A 506 23.78 -2.82 -30.78
CA ILE A 506 24.55 -3.87 -31.45
C ILE A 506 25.94 -3.94 -30.80
N LEU A 507 26.22 -5.04 -30.11
CA LEU A 507 27.46 -5.22 -29.36
C LEU A 507 28.59 -5.77 -30.23
N LYS A 508 28.25 -6.72 -31.12
CA LYS A 508 29.13 -7.33 -32.11
C LYS A 508 28.29 -7.80 -33.31
N GLU A 509 28.90 -7.77 -34.49
CA GLU A 509 28.37 -8.40 -35.70
C GLU A 509 29.31 -9.53 -36.15
N PHE A 510 28.75 -10.58 -36.72
CA PHE A 510 29.50 -11.75 -37.15
C PHE A 510 29.04 -12.20 -38.54
N PRO A 511 29.94 -12.48 -39.50
CA PRO A 511 29.56 -13.07 -40.76
C PRO A 511 28.97 -14.47 -40.55
N ILE A 512 28.02 -14.84 -41.41
CA ILE A 512 27.58 -16.22 -41.56
C ILE A 512 28.52 -16.90 -42.56
N GLU A 513 29.15 -18.01 -42.15
CA GLU A 513 29.98 -18.80 -43.06
C GLU A 513 29.10 -19.55 -44.08
N ASN A 514 29.68 -19.87 -45.25
CA ASN A 514 28.99 -20.59 -46.34
C ASN A 514 28.44 -21.98 -45.95
N ASN A 515 28.81 -22.50 -44.79
CA ASN A 515 28.30 -23.75 -44.20
C ASN A 515 27.04 -23.56 -43.33
N GLY A 516 26.59 -22.31 -43.12
CA GLY A 516 25.47 -21.94 -42.25
C GLY A 516 25.84 -21.73 -40.79
N THR A 517 27.12 -21.68 -40.44
CA THR A 517 27.59 -21.53 -39.05
C THR A 517 28.20 -20.15 -38.80
N SER A 518 28.34 -19.78 -37.53
CA SER A 518 29.12 -18.63 -37.09
C SER A 518 29.62 -18.86 -35.66
N ASN A 519 30.88 -18.51 -35.39
CA ASN A 519 31.52 -18.70 -34.09
C ASN A 519 31.75 -17.35 -33.40
N LEU A 520 30.93 -17.06 -32.40
CA LEU A 520 30.92 -15.80 -31.66
C LEU A 520 31.93 -15.91 -30.50
N THR A 521 33.12 -15.36 -30.68
CA THR A 521 34.22 -15.48 -29.71
C THR A 521 34.32 -14.31 -28.73
N ASN A 522 34.89 -14.59 -27.55
CA ASN A 522 35.12 -13.62 -26.47
C ASN A 522 33.83 -12.88 -26.06
N ILE A 523 32.79 -13.65 -25.71
CA ILE A 523 31.49 -13.15 -25.25
C ILE A 523 31.44 -13.18 -23.72
N LYS A 524 31.38 -12.01 -23.07
CA LYS A 524 31.09 -11.92 -21.62
C LYS A 524 29.73 -12.59 -21.32
N PRO A 525 29.54 -13.23 -20.14
CA PRO A 525 28.23 -13.71 -19.73
C PRO A 525 27.18 -12.61 -19.70
N GLY A 526 25.94 -12.94 -20.05
CA GLY A 526 24.84 -12.00 -20.15
C GLY A 526 23.64 -12.62 -20.87
N ARG A 527 22.60 -11.83 -21.10
CA ARG A 527 21.45 -12.19 -21.92
C ARG A 527 21.38 -11.27 -23.13
N TYR A 528 21.32 -11.88 -24.32
CA TYR A 528 21.46 -11.17 -25.58
C TYR A 528 20.31 -11.53 -26.51
N THR A 529 19.83 -10.54 -27.26
CA THR A 529 18.86 -10.73 -28.33
C THR A 529 19.60 -10.93 -29.65
N LYS A 530 19.04 -11.74 -30.55
CA LYS A 530 19.63 -12.07 -31.85
C LYS A 530 18.68 -11.69 -32.99
N THR A 531 19.19 -11.04 -34.01
CA THR A 531 18.50 -10.79 -35.29
C THR A 531 19.33 -11.32 -36.47
N ASN A 532 18.65 -11.74 -37.55
CA ASN A 532 19.20 -12.44 -38.73
C ASN A 532 18.96 -11.66 -40.03
#